data_AF-A0A1V5IX82-F1
#
_entry.id   AF-A0A1V5IX82-F1
#
_cell.length_a   1.000
_cell.length_b   1.000
_cell.length_c   1.000
_cell.angle_alpha   90.00
_cell.angle_beta   90.00
_cell.angle_gamma   90.00
#
_symmetry.space_group_name_H-M   'P 1'
#
loop_
_entity.id
_entity.type
_entity.pdbx_description
1 polymer ?
#
loop_
_entity_poly.entity_id
_entity_poly.type
_entity_poly.pdbx_seq_one_letter_code
_entity_poly.pdbx_strand_id
1 'polypeptide(L)' 'MEANMDMEQIGKMVELEIRNGCKAMKAGNQGGYDFHAARVSGMLDMIELMFGKEQREHISKEATIRLRELQIRGAI' A
#
# COMPACT_ATOMS: atom_id res chain seq x y z
N MET A 1 11.58 -18.10 14.50
CA MET A 1 10.87 -18.16 13.21
C MET A 1 11.06 -16.77 12.61
N GLU A 2 12.10 -16.59 11.80
CA GLU A 2 12.40 -15.29 11.19
C GLU A 2 11.33 -15.01 10.14
N ALA A 3 10.54 -13.96 10.33
CA ALA A 3 9.67 -13.44 9.29
C ALA A 3 10.56 -12.73 8.25
N ASN A 4 11.26 -13.52 7.42
CA ASN A 4 11.92 -13.00 6.21
C ASN A 4 10.84 -12.75 5.16
N MET A 5 10.08 -11.68 5.37
CA MET A 5 9.26 -11.10 4.32
C MET A 5 10.22 -10.38 3.37
N ASP A 6 10.32 -10.85 2.12
CA ASP A 6 11.11 -10.14 1.12
C ASP A 6 10.42 -8.80 0.73
N MET A 7 11.18 -7.87 0.16
CA MET A 7 10.67 -6.56 -0.21
C MET A 7 9.53 -6.61 -1.23
N GLU A 8 9.45 -7.66 -2.05
CA GLU A 8 8.38 -7.84 -3.03
C GLU A 8 7.05 -8.13 -2.34
N GLN A 9 7.07 -8.98 -1.31
CA GLN A 9 5.91 -9.28 -0.48
C GLN A 9 5.41 -8.02 0.26
N ILE A 10 6.32 -7.22 0.81
CA ILE A 10 5.98 -5.95 1.46
C ILE A 10 5.30 -4.99 0.46
N GLY A 11 5.87 -4.85 -0.75
CA GLY A 11 5.26 -4.04 -1.81
C GLY A 11 3.85 -4.48 -2.18
N LYS A 12 3.62 -5.80 -2.28
CA LYS A 12 2.28 -6.37 -2.53
C LYS A 12 1.29 -6.08 -1.40
N MET A 13 1.73 -6.09 -0.14
CA MET A 13 0.87 -5.73 0.99
C MET A 13 0.48 -4.25 0.97
N VAL A 14 1.43 -3.36 0.67
CA VAL A 14 1.13 -1.93 0.51
C VAL A 14 0.11 -1.73 -0.62
N GLU A 15 0.30 -2.36 -1.78
CA GLU A 15 -0.64 -2.31 -2.90
C GLU A 15 -2.05 -2.79 -2.48
N LEU A 16 -2.14 -3.91 -1.77
CA LEU A 16 -3.41 -4.49 -1.33
C LEU A 16 -4.18 -3.53 -0.41
N GLU A 17 -3.51 -2.92 0.56
CA GLU A 17 -4.17 -2.00 1.49
C GLU A 17 -4.64 -0.73 0.77
N ILE A 18 -3.85 -0.17 -0.15
CA ILE A 18 -4.30 0.97 -0.98
C ILE A 18 -5.54 0.56 -1.80
N ARG A 19 -5.53 -0.63 -2.41
CA ARG A 19 -6.66 -1.16 -3.19
C ARG A 19 -7.92 -1.29 -2.33
N ASN A 20 -7.80 -1.81 -1.12
CA ASN A 20 -8.91 -1.95 -0.18
C ASN A 20 -9.45 -0.60 0.28
N GLY A 21 -8.57 0.37 0.54
CA GLY A 21 -8.96 1.76 0.80
C GLY A 21 -9.79 2.34 -0.34
N CYS A 22 -9.34 2.20 -1.59
CA CYS A 22 -10.09 2.66 -2.76
C CYS A 22 -11.48 2.00 -2.87
N LYS A 23 -11.58 0.68 -2.62
CA LYS A 23 -12.87 -0.02 -2.61
C LYS A 23 -13.79 0.51 -1.51
N ALA A 24 -13.28 0.72 -0.30
CA ALA A 24 -14.04 1.27 0.81
C ALA A 24 -14.58 2.68 0.47
N MET A 25 -13.74 3.54 -0.10
CA MET A 25 -14.14 4.86 -0.57
C MET A 25 -15.24 4.78 -1.65
N LYS A 26 -15.12 3.88 -2.64
CA LYS A 26 -16.17 3.67 -3.67
C LYS A 26 -17.48 3.15 -3.09
N ALA A 27 -17.42 2.38 -2.00
CA ALA A 27 -18.59 1.91 -1.27
C ALA A 27 -19.19 2.96 -0.31
N GLY A 28 -18.65 4.19 -0.26
CA GLY A 28 -19.08 5.23 0.68
C GLY A 28 -18.69 4.95 2.14
N ASN A 29 -17.78 3.99 2.38
CA ASN A 29 -17.29 3.65 3.71
C ASN A 29 -16.01 4.44 4.02
N GLN A 30 -16.18 5.70 4.41
CA GLN A 30 -15.06 6.59 4.75
C GLN A 30 -14.18 6.02 5.87
N GLY A 31 -14.77 5.47 6.94
CA GLY A 31 -14.00 4.88 8.03
C GLY A 31 -13.14 3.70 7.60
N GLY A 32 -13.61 2.90 6.64
CA GLY A 32 -12.82 1.85 6.00
C GLY A 32 -11.65 2.40 5.19
N TYR A 33 -11.87 3.48 4.43
CA TYR A 33 -10.80 4.17 3.72
C TYR A 33 -9.73 4.69 4.69
N ASP A 34 -10.14 5.39 5.75
CA ASP A 34 -9.23 5.97 6.74
C ASP A 34 -8.38 4.89 7.42
N PHE A 35 -9.00 3.75 7.75
CA PHE A 35 -8.29 2.59 8.33
C PHE A 35 -7.20 2.07 7.40
N HIS A 36 -7.53 1.81 6.13
CA HIS A 36 -6.55 1.31 5.16
C HIS A 36 -5.45 2.33 4.86
N ALA A 37 -5.79 3.63 4.79
CA ALA A 37 -4.82 4.70 4.60
C ALA A 37 -3.83 4.79 5.78
N ALA A 38 -4.32 4.72 7.02
CA ALA A 38 -3.48 4.70 8.21
C ALA A 38 -2.54 3.49 8.24
N ARG A 39 -3.03 2.32 7.83
CA ARG A 39 -2.21 1.10 7.72
C ARG A 39 -1.11 1.23 6.67
N VAL A 40 -1.40 1.82 5.50
CA VAL A 40 -0.39 2.12 4.48
C VAL A 40 0.69 3.04 5.03
N SER A 41 0.30 4.10 5.74
CA SER A 41 1.27 5.00 6.38
C SER A 41 2.18 4.24 7.34
N GLY A 42 1.63 3.46 8.27
CA GLY A 42 2.43 2.70 9.22
C GLY A 42 3.36 1.69 8.55
N MET A 43 2.94 1.07 7.43
CA MET A 43 3.83 0.18 6.67
C MET A 43 5.00 0.95 6.03
N LEU A 44 4.75 2.13 5.44
CA LEU A 44 5.81 2.95 4.86
C LEU A 44 6.79 3.47 5.92
N ASP A 45 6.29 3.86 7.09
CA ASP A 45 7.14 4.30 8.22
C ASP A 45 8.04 3.16 8.70
N MET A 46 7.52 1.93 8.77
CA MET A 46 8.31 0.74 9.10
C MET A 46 9.37 0.43 8.04
N ILE A 47 9.04 0.57 6.75
CA ILE A 47 10.01 0.38 5.66
C ILE A 47 11.13 1.40 5.76
N GLU A 48 10.81 2.67 6.04
CA GLU A 48 11.80 3.72 6.22
C GLU A 48 12.74 3.42 7.40
N LEU A 49 12.18 2.97 8.53
CA LEU A 49 12.95 2.62 9.72
C LEU A 49 13.90 1.42 9.48
N MET A 50 13.45 0.41 8.74
CA MET A 50 14.20 -0.83 8.55
C MET A 50 15.17 -0.79 7.36
N PHE A 51 14.78 -0.12 6.28
CA PHE A 51 15.48 -0.20 4.98
C PHE A 51 15.86 1.18 4.42
N GLY A 52 15.49 2.26 5.12
CA GLY A 52 15.84 3.62 4.73
C GLY A 52 14.84 4.28 3.78
N LYS A 53 15.02 5.60 3.63
CA LYS A 53 14.11 6.48 2.89
C LYS A 53 14.00 6.13 1.40
N GLU A 54 15.10 5.73 0.76
CA GLU A 54 15.09 5.36 -0.66
C GLU A 54 14.16 4.17 -0.94
N GLN A 55 14.20 3.16 -0.07
CA GLN A 55 13.34 1.99 -0.21
C GLN A 55 11.87 2.33 0.02
N ARG A 56 11.58 3.16 1.04
CA ARG A 56 10.23 3.68 1.30
C ARG A 56 9.67 4.43 0.09
N GLU A 57 10.49 5.29 -0.54
CA GLU A 57 10.09 6.00 -1.76
C GLU A 57 9.87 5.08 -2.95
N HIS A 58 10.73 4.07 -3.14
CA HIS A 58 10.60 3.08 -4.20
C HIS A 58 9.26 2.33 -4.11
N ILE A 59 8.96 1.77 -2.93
CA ILE A 59 7.72 1.01 -2.69
C ILE A 59 6.48 1.91 -2.85
N SER A 60 6.52 3.14 -2.33
CA SER A 60 5.41 4.09 -2.46
C SER A 60 5.12 4.44 -3.94
N LYS A 61 6.17 4.68 -4.75
CA LYS A 61 6.04 4.97 -6.18
C LYS A 61 5.47 3.76 -6.93
N GLU A 62 6.01 2.57 -6.69
CA GLU A 62 5.56 1.35 -7.35
C GLU A 62 4.09 1.04 -7.07
N ALA A 63 3.68 1.10 -5.80
CA ALA A 63 2.29 0.86 -5.41
C ALA A 63 1.33 1.87 -6.05
N THR A 64 1.74 3.14 -6.17
CA THR A 64 0.95 4.19 -6.83
C THR A 64 0.79 3.95 -8.33
N ILE A 65 1.86 3.54 -9.01
CA ILE A 65 1.82 3.22 -10.45
C ILE A 65 0.85 2.06 -10.70
N ARG A 66 0.99 0.96 -9.94
CA ARG A 66 0.12 -0.21 -10.07
C ARG A 66 -1.34 0.13 -9.78
N LEU A 67 -1.61 0.96 -8.77
CA LEU A 67 -2.96 1.43 -8.49
C LEU A 67 -3.57 2.15 -9.70
N ARG A 68 -2.80 3.06 -10.31
CA ARG A 68 -3.25 3.82 -11.49
C ARG A 68 -3.52 2.90 -12.68
N GLU A 69 -2.71 1.89 -12.89
CA GLU A 69 -2.96 0.87 -13.93
C GLU A 69 -4.27 0.11 -13.68
N LEU A 70 -4.54 -0.28 -12.43
CA LEU A 70 -5.77 -0.98 -12.08
C LEU A 70 -7.02 -0.09 -12.26
N GLN A 71 -6.91 1.21 -11.95
CA GLN A 71 -7.97 2.18 -12.22
C GLN A 71 -8.24 2.32 -13.73
N ILE A 72 -7.19 2.44 -14.55
CA ILE A 72 -7.31 2.52 -16.01
C ILE A 72 -7.96 1.27 -16.58
N ARG A 73 -7.63 0.09 -16.04
CA ARG A 73 -8.20 -1.20 -16.45
C ARG A 73 -9.62 -1.45 -15.93
N GLY A 74 -10.18 -0.54 -15.10
CA GLY A 74 -11.48 -0.73 -14.47
C GLY A 74 -11.52 -1.87 -13.44
N ALA A 75 -10.35 -2.35 -12.99
CA ALA A 75 -10.25 -3.42 -11.99
C ALA A 75 -10.57 -2.94 -10.57
N ILE A 76 -10.50 -1.63 -10.34
CA ILE A 76 -10.99 -0.96 -9.14
C ILE A 76 -11.78 0.27 -9.44
#